data_AF-M5TQ29-F1
#
_entry.id   AF-M5TQ29-F1
#
_cell.length_a   1.000
_cell.length_b   1.000
_cell.length_c   1.000
_cell.angle_alpha   90.00
_cell.angle_beta   90.00
_cell.angle_gamma   90.00
#
_symmetry.space_group_name_H-M   'P 1'
#
loop_
_entity.id
_entity.type
_entity.pdbx_description
1 polymer ?
#
loop_
_entity_poly.entity_id
_entity_poly.type
_entity_poly.pdbx_seq_one_letter_code
_entity_poly.pdbx_strand_id
1 'polypeptide(L)'
;MSVAALSLGIATYSHAERPVDADAGSSVLVDASEEKFLLRHQLAPNQTVRYKVTHVAKTKTRMNGTEEIANVHTTSVRSWKVRNATDTEMTFDHQIDSVEMTQQNGDKPEVRWDSLKGEQPPAIFSVVAEQIGTPLATVTIDGKGSELKRETHAGSKSSLGMGSLTLTLPAEPVAVGESWSVPSEIQARTDDGQVKTIKIRQVYTLKKVKAGVATIAIKSQTLTPIDQESLRAQVVQQLSNGSVRFDVDNGYLLGKELDWDETVVGFQGAGSMMEYRARMTEELVDADTVKSAAKSSNSRR
;
A
#
# COMPACT_ATOMS: atom_id res chain seq x y z
N MET A 1 -44.74 -38.45 47.69
CA MET A 1 -44.21 -37.45 48.65
C MET A 1 -44.23 -36.12 47.91
N SER A 2 -45.08 -35.11 48.21
CA SER A 2 -45.80 -34.75 49.45
C SER A 2 -44.82 -34.36 50.58
N VAL A 3 -44.93 -33.22 51.31
CA VAL A 3 -46.10 -32.34 51.61
C VAL A 3 -45.70 -30.85 51.88
N ALA A 4 -46.47 -29.88 51.33
CA ALA A 4 -46.76 -28.49 51.81
C ALA A 4 -45.59 -27.50 52.20
N ALA A 5 -45.77 -26.23 52.65
CA ALA A 5 -46.98 -25.46 53.06
C ALA A 5 -46.89 -23.91 52.93
N LEU A 6 -48.08 -23.26 52.93
CA LEU A 6 -48.58 -21.96 53.46
C LEU A 6 -47.59 -20.94 54.11
N SER A 7 -47.83 -19.60 54.19
CA SER A 7 -48.91 -18.64 53.78
C SER A 7 -48.42 -17.17 54.05
N LEU A 8 -49.15 -16.02 54.14
CA LEU A 8 -50.58 -15.63 54.21
C LEU A 8 -50.81 -14.11 53.91
N GLY A 9 -51.96 -13.73 53.31
CA GLY A 9 -52.67 -12.45 53.56
C GLY A 9 -52.31 -11.20 52.73
N ILE A 10 -53.14 -10.12 52.65
CA ILE A 10 -54.53 -9.84 53.09
C ILE A 10 -55.09 -8.64 52.25
N ALA A 11 -56.37 -8.69 51.78
CA ALA A 11 -57.34 -7.59 51.48
C ALA A 11 -56.96 -6.33 50.60
N THR A 12 -57.84 -5.56 49.92
CA THR A 12 -59.25 -5.66 49.44
C THR A 12 -59.61 -4.53 48.41
N TYR A 13 -60.62 -4.76 47.56
CA TYR A 13 -61.56 -3.80 46.91
C TYR A 13 -61.11 -2.56 46.09
N SER A 14 -61.31 -2.67 44.76
CA SER A 14 -62.11 -1.78 43.88
C SER A 14 -62.10 -0.23 44.02
N HIS A 15 -61.61 0.43 42.97
CA HIS A 15 -62.42 1.44 42.25
C HIS A 15 -62.15 1.37 40.73
N ALA A 16 -63.02 1.97 39.92
CA ALA A 16 -62.96 1.91 38.46
C ALA A 16 -62.94 3.32 37.84
N GLU A 17 -62.07 3.52 36.85
CA GLU A 17 -62.11 4.66 35.95
C GLU A 17 -61.61 4.28 34.54
N ARG A 18 -62.05 5.04 33.54
CA ARG A 18 -61.77 4.97 32.10
C ARG A 18 -61.57 6.42 31.62
N PRO A 19 -61.07 6.70 30.40
CA PRO A 19 -60.11 5.94 29.57
C PRO A 19 -58.98 6.85 29.02
N VAL A 20 -57.97 6.29 28.35
CA VAL A 20 -57.26 6.95 27.24
C VAL A 20 -56.80 5.88 26.23
N ASP A 21 -56.89 6.15 24.93
CA ASP A 21 -56.27 5.34 23.88
C ASP A 21 -54.75 5.52 23.86
N ALA A 22 -54.01 4.44 23.57
CA ALA A 22 -52.55 4.46 23.45
C ALA A 22 -52.06 3.53 22.32
N ASP A 23 -52.38 3.89 21.08
CA ASP A 23 -51.59 3.42 19.94
C ASP A 23 -50.27 4.20 19.89
N ALA A 24 -49.18 3.53 20.25
CA ALA A 24 -47.81 3.99 19.98
C ALA A 24 -46.80 2.85 20.16
N GLY A 25 -45.81 2.78 19.26
CA GLY A 25 -44.50 2.23 19.63
C GLY A 25 -44.30 0.73 19.48
N SER A 26 -44.77 0.11 18.39
CA SER A 26 -44.02 -1.04 17.85
C SER A 26 -42.62 -0.54 17.51
N SER A 27 -41.62 -0.93 18.31
CA SER A 27 -40.25 -0.44 18.17
C SER A 27 -39.59 -1.08 16.95
N VAL A 28 -39.83 -0.47 15.78
CA VAL A 28 -39.01 -0.70 14.59
C VAL A 28 -37.63 -0.11 14.89
N LEU A 29 -36.77 -0.92 15.51
CA LEU A 29 -35.33 -0.77 15.40
C LEU A 29 -35.01 -0.91 13.92
N VAL A 30 -34.92 0.22 13.23
CA VAL A 30 -34.43 0.29 11.86
C VAL A 30 -32.98 -0.16 11.92
N ASP A 31 -32.76 -1.41 11.52
CA ASP A 31 -31.43 -1.99 11.44
C ASP A 31 -30.62 -1.14 10.44
N ALA A 32 -29.69 -0.36 10.97
CA ALA A 32 -29.02 0.69 10.23
C ALA A 32 -27.98 0.05 9.30
N SER A 33 -28.44 -0.41 8.13
CA SER A 33 -27.60 -1.05 7.12
C SER A 33 -26.47 -0.10 6.72
N GLU A 34 -25.28 -0.33 7.27
CA GLU A 34 -24.10 0.50 7.01
C GLU A 34 -23.82 0.53 5.51
N GLU A 35 -23.71 1.73 4.94
CA GLU A 35 -23.54 1.93 3.51
C GLU A 35 -22.30 1.18 3.01
N LYS A 36 -22.49 0.24 2.06
CA LYS A 36 -21.43 -0.62 1.54
C LYS A 36 -20.94 -0.15 0.17
N PHE A 37 -19.64 0.05 0.06
CA PHE A 37 -18.97 0.58 -1.11
C PHE A 37 -18.25 -0.51 -1.89
N LEU A 38 -18.60 -0.67 -3.17
CA LEU A 38 -17.93 -1.59 -4.08
C LEU A 38 -16.74 -0.90 -4.76
N LEU A 39 -15.56 -1.01 -4.15
CA LEU A 39 -14.34 -0.38 -4.68
C LEU A 39 -13.82 -1.15 -5.90
N ARG A 40 -13.67 -0.47 -7.05
CA ARG A 40 -13.16 -1.04 -8.30
C ARG A 40 -12.25 -0.06 -9.04
N HIS A 41 -11.23 -0.57 -9.73
CA HIS A 41 -10.50 0.20 -10.74
C HIS A 41 -11.36 0.34 -11.99
N GLN A 42 -11.40 1.54 -12.57
CA GLN A 42 -12.23 1.89 -13.73
C GLN A 42 -11.43 2.76 -14.72
N LEU A 43 -10.34 2.19 -15.26
CA LEU A 43 -9.49 2.89 -16.23
C LEU A 43 -10.16 2.97 -17.60
N ALA A 44 -10.10 4.11 -18.27
CA ALA A 44 -10.73 4.33 -19.57
C ALA A 44 -9.74 4.07 -20.75
N PRO A 45 -10.21 3.60 -21.92
CA PRO A 45 -9.35 3.41 -23.10
C PRO A 45 -8.67 4.72 -23.53
N ASN A 46 -7.37 4.67 -23.86
CA ASN A 46 -6.50 5.81 -24.18
C ASN A 46 -6.23 6.79 -23.02
N GLN A 47 -6.75 6.56 -21.82
CA GLN A 47 -6.38 7.34 -20.63
C GLN A 47 -4.88 7.21 -20.35
N THR A 48 -4.23 8.30 -19.94
CA THR A 48 -2.89 8.25 -19.36
C THR A 48 -2.97 8.71 -17.91
N VAL A 49 -2.80 7.78 -16.97
CA VAL A 49 -2.74 8.08 -15.54
C VAL A 49 -1.29 8.30 -15.15
N ARG A 50 -0.98 9.34 -14.37
CA ARG A 50 0.37 9.65 -13.91
C ARG A 50 0.44 9.81 -12.40
N TYR A 51 1.45 9.20 -11.79
CA TYR A 51 1.71 9.32 -10.36
C TYR A 51 3.10 9.87 -10.12
N LYS A 52 3.21 10.93 -9.33
CA LYS A 52 4.48 11.31 -8.71
C LYS A 52 4.70 10.41 -7.50
N VAL A 53 5.80 9.67 -7.49
CA VAL A 53 6.19 8.80 -6.39
C VAL A 53 7.44 9.37 -5.73
N THR A 54 7.35 9.74 -4.46
CA THR A 54 8.50 10.21 -3.67
C THR A 54 8.83 9.15 -2.63
N HIS A 55 10.07 8.69 -2.59
CA HIS A 55 10.56 7.75 -1.58
C HIS A 55 11.79 8.33 -0.90
N VAL A 56 11.75 8.48 0.42
CA VAL A 56 12.85 8.89 1.28
C VAL A 56 13.13 7.75 2.25
N ALA A 57 14.37 7.27 2.29
CA ALA A 57 14.81 6.23 3.20
C ALA A 57 16.14 6.58 3.85
N LYS A 58 16.25 6.25 5.14
CA LYS A 58 17.47 6.24 5.93
C LYS A 58 17.62 4.85 6.54
N THR A 59 18.69 4.16 6.17
CA THR A 59 19.13 2.93 6.81
C THR A 59 20.35 3.26 7.66
N LYS A 60 20.29 2.98 8.96
CA LYS A 60 21.40 3.14 9.89
C LYS A 60 21.78 1.78 10.46
N THR A 61 22.98 1.33 10.13
CA THR A 61 23.53 0.05 10.56
C THR A 61 24.66 0.29 11.54
N ARG A 62 24.67 -0.44 12.65
CA ARG A 62 25.78 -0.47 13.61
C ARG A 62 26.30 -1.90 13.73
N MET A 63 27.61 -2.05 13.72
CA MET A 63 28.32 -3.34 13.88
C MET A 63 29.58 -3.11 14.71
N ASN A 64 29.69 -3.77 15.87
CA ASN A 64 30.90 -3.79 16.70
C ASN A 64 31.46 -2.40 17.06
N GLY A 65 30.56 -1.41 17.23
CA GLY A 65 30.90 -0.02 17.54
C GLY A 65 30.97 0.92 16.32
N THR A 66 31.25 0.39 15.12
CA THR A 66 31.20 1.16 13.87
C THR A 66 29.75 1.41 13.46
N GLU A 67 29.45 2.61 12.97
CA GLU A 67 28.13 3.00 12.45
C GLU A 67 28.25 3.44 10.99
N GLU A 68 27.35 2.94 10.14
CA GLU A 68 27.18 3.34 8.74
C GLU A 68 25.74 3.82 8.52
N ILE A 69 25.58 4.93 7.79
CA ILE A 69 24.28 5.51 7.46
C ILE A 69 24.18 5.61 5.94
N ALA A 70 23.15 5.01 5.36
CA ALA A 70 22.77 5.19 3.97
C ALA A 70 21.50 6.04 3.89
N ASN A 71 21.57 7.19 3.23
CA ASN A 71 20.44 8.04 2.90
C ASN A 71 20.13 7.89 1.40
N VAL A 72 18.85 7.73 1.06
CA VAL A 72 18.34 7.72 -0.31
C VAL A 72 17.09 8.59 -0.38
N HIS A 73 17.03 9.51 -1.34
CA HIS A 73 15.78 10.16 -1.73
C HIS A 73 15.61 10.10 -3.25
N THR A 74 14.52 9.49 -3.68
CA THR A 74 14.12 9.36 -5.09
C THR A 74 12.75 9.97 -5.27
N THR A 75 12.64 10.92 -6.20
CA THR A 75 11.36 11.34 -6.79
C THR A 75 11.28 10.73 -8.18
N SER A 76 10.15 10.13 -8.54
CA SER A 76 9.90 9.66 -9.91
C SER A 76 8.50 10.07 -10.36
N VAL A 77 8.28 10.13 -11.67
CA VAL A 77 6.92 10.14 -12.22
C VAL A 77 6.73 8.87 -13.03
N ARG A 78 5.76 8.04 -12.63
CA ARG A 78 5.34 6.84 -13.36
C ARG A 78 4.08 7.13 -14.16
N SER A 79 4.00 6.61 -15.38
CA SER A 79 2.81 6.68 -16.22
C SER A 79 2.22 5.28 -16.47
N TRP A 80 0.89 5.22 -16.55
CA TRP A 80 0.11 4.10 -17.06
C TRP A 80 -0.63 4.58 -18.31
N LYS A 81 -0.23 4.08 -19.48
CA LYS A 81 -0.87 4.39 -20.76
C LYS A 81 -1.86 3.28 -21.09
N VAL A 82 -3.16 3.53 -20.93
CA VAL A 82 -4.21 2.51 -21.03
C VAL A 82 -4.44 2.19 -22.52
N ARG A 83 -4.00 0.99 -22.92
CA ARG A 83 -4.15 0.48 -24.30
C ARG A 83 -5.58 0.03 -24.59
N ASN A 84 -6.22 -0.60 -23.61
CA ASN A 84 -7.59 -1.10 -23.71
C ASN A 84 -8.20 -1.24 -22.32
N ALA A 85 -9.53 -1.10 -22.23
CA ALA A 85 -10.30 -1.42 -21.04
C ALA A 85 -11.68 -1.96 -21.41
N THR A 86 -12.15 -2.93 -20.64
CA THR A 86 -13.50 -3.49 -20.65
C THR A 86 -14.06 -3.48 -19.23
N ASP A 87 -15.34 -3.80 -19.08
CA ASP A 87 -16.03 -3.92 -17.79
C ASP A 87 -15.36 -4.92 -16.81
N THR A 88 -14.50 -5.81 -17.32
CA THR A 88 -13.82 -6.86 -16.56
C THR A 88 -12.31 -6.66 -16.42
N GLU A 89 -11.65 -6.13 -17.45
CA GLU A 89 -10.19 -6.11 -17.56
C GLU A 89 -9.64 -4.78 -18.12
N MET A 90 -8.54 -4.29 -17.56
CA MET A 90 -7.83 -3.10 -18.04
C MET A 90 -6.39 -3.45 -18.38
N THR A 91 -5.91 -3.05 -19.56
CA THR A 91 -4.54 -3.29 -20.02
C THR A 91 -3.80 -1.98 -20.27
N PHE A 92 -2.66 -1.79 -19.63
CA PHE A 92 -1.86 -0.57 -19.73
C PHE A 92 -0.36 -0.82 -19.81
N ASP A 93 0.37 0.11 -20.44
CA ASP A 93 1.83 0.17 -20.36
C ASP A 93 2.25 0.94 -19.12
N HIS A 94 3.00 0.30 -18.24
CA HIS A 94 3.70 0.96 -17.15
C HIS A 94 5.07 1.46 -17.65
N GLN A 95 5.30 2.76 -17.52
CA GLN A 95 6.54 3.45 -17.88
C GLN A 95 7.00 4.36 -16.72
N ILE A 96 8.30 4.66 -16.65
CA ILE A 96 8.83 5.79 -15.88
C ILE A 96 9.09 6.94 -16.84
N ASP A 97 8.45 8.08 -16.58
CA ASP A 97 8.54 9.29 -17.39
C ASP A 97 9.77 10.14 -17.00
N SER A 98 10.11 10.21 -15.71
CA SER A 98 11.27 10.94 -15.18
C SER A 98 11.64 10.51 -13.76
N VAL A 99 12.89 10.78 -13.36
CA VAL A 99 13.40 10.67 -11.97
C VAL A 99 14.30 11.85 -11.58
N GLU A 100 14.27 12.23 -10.30
CA GLU A 100 15.37 12.85 -9.56
C GLU A 100 15.82 11.86 -8.47
N MET A 101 17.12 11.61 -8.36
CA MET A 101 17.70 10.64 -7.43
C MET A 101 18.85 11.25 -6.64
N THR A 102 18.92 10.92 -5.35
CA THR A 102 20.03 11.23 -4.46
C THR A 102 20.41 9.99 -3.64
N GLN A 103 21.71 9.78 -3.44
CA GLN A 103 22.22 8.76 -2.53
C GLN A 103 23.47 9.25 -1.81
N GLN A 104 23.56 8.95 -0.50
CA GLN A 104 24.72 9.21 0.34
C GLN A 104 24.98 8.00 1.24
N ASN A 105 26.22 7.50 1.29
CA ASN A 105 26.61 6.34 2.12
C ASN A 105 27.80 6.73 3.03
N GLY A 106 27.55 6.86 4.33
CA GLY A 106 28.50 7.42 5.31
C GLY A 106 28.87 8.87 4.99
N ASP A 107 30.09 9.28 5.38
CA ASP A 107 30.61 10.63 5.16
C ASP A 107 31.02 10.92 3.68
N LYS A 108 30.65 10.04 2.74
CA LYS A 108 30.89 10.27 1.31
C LYS A 108 30.00 11.41 0.80
N PRO A 109 30.43 12.16 -0.23
CA PRO A 109 29.58 13.15 -0.89
C PRO A 109 28.29 12.52 -1.43
N GLU A 110 27.19 13.30 -1.38
CA GLU A 110 25.93 12.93 -2.02
C GLU A 110 26.10 12.84 -3.55
N VAL A 111 25.63 11.75 -4.14
CA VAL A 111 25.48 11.62 -5.60
C VAL A 111 24.04 11.99 -5.95
N ARG A 112 23.84 13.15 -6.59
CA ARG A 112 22.56 13.58 -7.17
C ARG A 112 22.55 13.33 -8.69
N TRP A 113 21.38 13.05 -9.25
CA TRP A 113 21.09 13.11 -10.68
C TRP A 113 19.63 13.48 -10.93
N ASP A 114 19.37 14.21 -12.01
CA ASP A 114 18.03 14.57 -12.48
C ASP A 114 17.92 14.32 -13.99
N SER A 115 17.06 13.37 -14.36
CA SER A 115 16.83 12.97 -15.75
C SER A 115 16.28 14.09 -16.66
N LEU A 116 15.66 15.14 -16.09
CA LEU A 116 15.11 16.26 -16.86
C LEU A 116 16.16 17.32 -17.22
N LYS A 117 17.35 17.29 -16.62
CA LYS A 117 18.42 18.27 -16.89
C LYS A 117 19.29 17.95 -18.11
N GLY A 118 19.19 16.73 -18.65
CA GLY A 118 20.06 16.25 -19.73
C GLY A 118 21.50 15.93 -19.28
N GLU A 119 21.75 15.90 -17.97
CA GLU A 119 23.03 15.51 -17.37
C GLU A 119 23.28 14.00 -17.59
N GLN A 120 24.53 13.64 -17.90
CA GLN A 120 24.93 12.23 -18.03
C GLN A 120 24.70 11.50 -16.71
N PRO A 121 23.97 10.36 -16.69
CA PRO A 121 23.72 9.62 -15.46
C PRO A 121 25.02 9.13 -14.80
N PRO A 122 25.22 9.38 -13.49
CA PRO A 122 26.24 8.70 -12.70
C PRO A 122 26.12 7.18 -12.85
N ALA A 123 27.25 6.46 -12.84
CA ALA A 123 27.27 5.01 -13.09
C ALA A 123 26.32 4.20 -12.17
N ILE A 124 26.11 4.67 -10.94
CA ILE A 124 25.18 4.07 -9.95
C ILE A 124 23.70 4.15 -10.35
N PHE A 125 23.32 5.07 -11.25
CA PHE A 125 21.95 5.24 -11.77
C PHE A 125 21.80 4.82 -13.24
N SER A 126 22.84 4.27 -13.87
CA SER A 126 22.86 3.84 -15.28
C SER A 126 21.66 2.96 -15.67
N VAL A 127 21.38 1.91 -14.88
CA VAL A 127 20.25 0.98 -15.10
C VAL A 127 18.90 1.70 -15.10
N VAL A 128 18.74 2.73 -14.26
CA VAL A 128 17.52 3.55 -14.23
C VAL A 128 17.44 4.43 -15.47
N ALA A 129 18.55 5.05 -15.87
CA ALA A 129 18.62 5.92 -17.05
C ALA A 129 18.35 5.19 -18.38
N GLU A 130 18.69 3.90 -18.48
CA GLU A 130 18.36 3.07 -19.65
C GLU A 130 16.87 2.72 -19.75
N GLN A 131 16.14 2.74 -18.63
CA GLN A 131 14.72 2.41 -18.55
C GLN A 131 13.79 3.60 -18.84
N ILE A 132 14.20 4.84 -18.54
CA ILE A 132 13.34 6.03 -18.61
C ILE A 132 12.84 6.29 -20.05
N GLY A 133 11.56 6.68 -20.16
CA GLY A 133 10.90 6.93 -21.43
C GLY A 133 10.55 5.66 -22.22
N THR A 134 10.76 4.47 -21.66
CA THR A 134 10.37 3.19 -22.27
C THR A 134 9.32 2.46 -21.42
N PRO A 135 8.41 1.69 -22.04
CA PRO A 135 7.55 0.76 -21.30
C PRO A 135 8.40 -0.28 -20.56
N LEU A 136 8.24 -0.36 -19.23
CA LEU A 136 8.85 -1.40 -18.40
C LEU A 136 8.10 -2.73 -18.56
N ALA A 137 6.76 -2.65 -18.57
CA ALA A 137 5.87 -3.78 -18.72
C ALA A 137 4.52 -3.36 -19.29
N THR A 138 3.89 -4.24 -20.06
CA THR A 138 2.45 -4.17 -20.36
C THR A 138 1.73 -5.08 -19.36
N VAL A 139 0.75 -4.57 -18.63
CA VAL A 139 0.06 -5.30 -17.56
C VAL A 139 -1.45 -5.26 -17.78
N THR A 140 -2.09 -6.42 -17.61
CA THR A 140 -3.55 -6.58 -17.60
C THR A 140 -4.01 -6.89 -16.18
N ILE A 141 -5.01 -6.15 -15.69
CA ILE A 141 -5.59 -6.30 -14.35
C ILE A 141 -7.10 -6.53 -14.42
N ASP A 142 -7.65 -7.19 -13.40
CA ASP A 142 -9.10 -7.18 -13.15
C ASP A 142 -9.57 -5.91 -12.42
N GLY A 143 -10.88 -5.72 -12.31
CA GLY A 143 -11.50 -4.61 -11.56
C GLY A 143 -11.09 -4.49 -10.08
N LYS A 144 -10.49 -5.52 -9.45
CA LYS A 144 -9.95 -5.41 -8.08
C LYS A 144 -8.46 -5.01 -8.06
N GLY A 145 -7.83 -4.86 -9.22
CA GLY A 145 -6.40 -4.57 -9.36
C GLY A 145 -5.51 -5.82 -9.34
N SER A 146 -6.09 -7.01 -9.45
CA SER A 146 -5.37 -8.29 -9.49
C SER A 146 -4.69 -8.46 -10.85
N GLU A 147 -3.39 -8.80 -10.87
CA GLU A 147 -2.65 -9.00 -12.11
C GLU A 147 -3.05 -10.32 -12.80
N LEU A 148 -3.67 -10.19 -13.98
CA LEU A 148 -4.07 -11.32 -14.82
C LEU A 148 -2.97 -11.72 -15.81
N LYS A 149 -2.22 -10.74 -16.31
CA LYS A 149 -1.11 -10.93 -17.26
C LYS A 149 -0.08 -9.82 -17.13
N ARG A 150 1.20 -10.15 -17.30
CA ARG A 150 2.31 -9.21 -17.41
C ARG A 150 3.28 -9.65 -18.50
N GLU A 151 3.55 -8.74 -19.44
CA GLU A 151 4.66 -8.80 -20.38
C GLU A 151 5.73 -7.82 -19.89
N THR A 152 6.98 -8.25 -19.75
CA THR A 152 8.09 -7.41 -19.25
C THR A 152 9.04 -7.09 -20.38
N HIS A 153 9.30 -5.80 -20.62
CA HIS A 153 10.00 -5.30 -21.81
C HIS A 153 11.40 -4.75 -21.48
N ALA A 154 11.61 -4.27 -20.25
CA ALA A 154 12.89 -3.73 -19.77
C ALA A 154 13.52 -4.61 -18.68
N GLY A 155 14.85 -4.54 -18.54
CA GLY A 155 15.62 -5.44 -17.68
C GLY A 155 15.42 -5.21 -16.18
N SER A 156 15.30 -6.32 -15.44
CA SER A 156 15.13 -6.43 -13.98
C SER A 156 13.77 -6.00 -13.40
N LYS A 157 13.39 -6.62 -12.28
CA LYS A 157 12.18 -6.29 -11.49
C LYS A 157 12.44 -5.09 -10.55
N SER A 158 13.11 -4.04 -11.03
CA SER A 158 13.52 -2.88 -10.22
C SER A 158 12.31 -2.03 -9.79
N SER A 159 11.76 -2.33 -8.62
CA SER A 159 10.65 -1.63 -7.97
C SER A 159 11.06 -0.24 -7.48
N LEU A 160 11.23 0.71 -8.40
CA LEU A 160 11.65 2.10 -8.10
C LEU A 160 10.57 2.94 -7.36
N GLY A 161 9.36 2.40 -7.22
CA GLY A 161 8.45 2.71 -6.11
C GLY A 161 8.14 1.42 -5.37
N MET A 162 8.28 1.38 -4.05
CA MET A 162 8.20 0.13 -3.28
C MET A 162 6.75 -0.35 -3.10
N GLY A 163 6.47 -1.58 -3.52
CA GLY A 163 5.18 -2.26 -3.33
C GLY A 163 4.57 -2.78 -4.63
N SER A 164 3.28 -3.14 -4.57
CA SER A 164 2.52 -3.56 -5.74
C SER A 164 2.33 -2.42 -6.75
N LEU A 165 2.29 -2.76 -8.05
CA LEU A 165 2.02 -1.82 -9.13
C LEU A 165 0.67 -1.12 -8.88
N THR A 166 -0.36 -1.91 -8.60
CA THR A 166 -1.76 -1.55 -8.35
C THR A 166 -2.16 -1.76 -6.89
N LEU A 167 -3.28 -1.16 -6.49
CA LEU A 167 -3.92 -1.39 -5.19
C LEU A 167 -4.89 -2.57 -5.31
N THR A 168 -4.79 -3.57 -4.43
CA THR A 168 -5.74 -4.70 -4.39
C THR A 168 -6.97 -4.35 -3.54
N LEU A 169 -8.12 -4.30 -4.20
CA LEU A 169 -9.42 -3.90 -3.66
C LEU A 169 -10.23 -5.14 -3.17
N PRO A 170 -11.25 -4.98 -2.31
CA PRO A 170 -12.01 -6.10 -1.76
C PRO A 170 -12.84 -6.82 -2.82
N ALA A 171 -13.07 -8.12 -2.62
CA ALA A 171 -13.95 -8.89 -3.50
C ALA A 171 -15.41 -8.40 -3.42
N GLU A 172 -15.93 -8.22 -2.20
CA GLU A 172 -17.30 -7.80 -1.93
C GLU A 172 -17.38 -6.30 -1.57
N PRO A 173 -18.59 -5.69 -1.62
CA PRO A 173 -18.83 -4.35 -1.07
C PRO A 173 -18.48 -4.28 0.43
N VAL A 174 -17.81 -3.20 0.86
CA VAL A 174 -17.37 -3.00 2.25
C VAL A 174 -17.99 -1.76 2.89
N ALA A 175 -18.44 -1.87 4.13
CA ALA A 175 -18.89 -0.76 4.96
C ALA A 175 -17.70 0.03 5.55
N VAL A 176 -17.96 1.24 6.04
CA VAL A 176 -16.97 2.01 6.80
C VAL A 176 -16.69 1.31 8.14
N GLY A 177 -15.45 0.90 8.35
CA GLY A 177 -15.03 0.07 9.49
C GLY A 177 -14.66 -1.36 9.10
N GLU A 178 -15.27 -1.90 8.04
CA GLU A 178 -14.93 -3.22 7.52
C GLU A 178 -13.52 -3.27 6.90
N SER A 179 -12.98 -4.48 6.82
CA SER A 179 -11.59 -4.71 6.43
C SER A 179 -11.43 -5.95 5.55
N TRP A 180 -10.51 -5.88 4.58
CA TRP A 180 -10.06 -7.02 3.79
C TRP A 180 -8.58 -7.29 4.02
N SER A 181 -8.09 -8.43 3.55
CA SER A 181 -6.69 -8.83 3.70
C SER A 181 -6.13 -9.33 2.37
N VAL A 182 -4.92 -8.88 2.04
CA VAL A 182 -4.17 -9.30 0.85
C VAL A 182 -2.95 -10.07 1.33
N PRO A 183 -2.82 -11.38 1.05
CA PRO A 183 -1.65 -12.16 1.42
C PRO A 183 -0.46 -11.78 0.55
N SER A 184 0.75 -11.88 1.11
CA SER A 184 2.00 -11.76 0.36
C SER A 184 3.08 -12.65 0.99
N GLU A 185 4.09 -13.03 0.21
CA GLU A 185 5.17 -13.90 0.64
C GLU A 185 6.53 -13.24 0.38
N ILE A 186 7.36 -13.17 1.42
CA ILE A 186 8.72 -12.64 1.36
C ILE A 186 9.68 -13.83 1.40
N GLN A 187 10.54 -13.95 0.39
CA GLN A 187 11.67 -14.87 0.44
C GLN A 187 12.83 -14.18 1.17
N ALA A 188 13.15 -14.66 2.37
CA ALA A 188 14.29 -14.20 3.15
C ALA A 188 15.30 -15.35 3.32
N ARG A 189 16.60 -15.03 3.38
CA ARG A 189 17.68 -16.02 3.45
C ARG A 189 18.23 -16.12 4.87
N THR A 190 18.37 -17.34 5.38
CA THR A 190 19.00 -17.64 6.67
C THR A 190 20.53 -17.66 6.54
N ASP A 191 21.24 -17.60 7.66
CA ASP A 191 22.70 -17.45 7.70
C ASP A 191 23.45 -18.65 7.09
N ASP A 192 22.83 -19.84 7.08
CA ASP A 192 23.30 -21.06 6.42
C ASP A 192 22.94 -21.14 4.91
N GLY A 193 22.29 -20.10 4.37
CA GLY A 193 21.98 -19.95 2.96
C GLY A 193 20.61 -20.48 2.52
N GLN A 194 19.83 -21.13 3.39
CA GLN A 194 18.48 -21.58 3.05
C GLN A 194 17.53 -20.41 2.79
N VAL A 195 16.49 -20.62 1.97
CA VAL A 195 15.45 -19.61 1.70
C VAL A 195 14.19 -19.97 2.49
N LYS A 196 13.86 -19.17 3.51
CA LYS A 196 12.62 -19.32 4.29
C LYS A 196 11.56 -18.39 3.71
N THR A 197 10.42 -18.96 3.30
CA THR A 197 9.24 -18.18 2.93
C THR A 197 8.56 -17.63 4.19
N ILE A 198 8.56 -16.31 4.33
CA ILE A 198 7.84 -15.59 5.38
C ILE A 198 6.51 -15.10 4.80
N LYS A 199 5.41 -15.66 5.30
CA LYS A 199 4.06 -15.21 4.94
C LYS A 199 3.72 -13.96 5.73
N ILE A 200 3.19 -12.97 5.03
CA ILE A 200 2.64 -11.73 5.59
C ILE A 200 1.23 -11.52 5.02
N ARG A 201 0.49 -10.55 5.58
CA ARG A 201 -0.67 -9.95 4.93
C ARG A 201 -0.67 -8.45 5.12
N GLN A 202 -1.17 -7.74 4.12
CA GLN A 202 -1.60 -6.36 4.27
C GLN A 202 -3.09 -6.36 4.62
N VAL A 203 -3.43 -5.81 5.78
CA VAL A 203 -4.82 -5.59 6.19
C VAL A 203 -5.21 -4.18 5.77
N TYR A 204 -6.30 -4.08 5.03
CA TYR A 204 -6.88 -2.83 4.56
C TYR A 204 -8.18 -2.58 5.29
N THR A 205 -8.41 -1.37 5.81
CA THR A 205 -9.66 -0.99 6.48
C THR A 205 -10.24 0.25 5.80
N LEU A 206 -11.50 0.19 5.37
CA LEU A 206 -12.19 1.39 4.89
C LEU A 206 -12.47 2.31 6.10
N LYS A 207 -11.80 3.46 6.18
CA LYS A 207 -11.94 4.39 7.32
C LYS A 207 -13.00 5.45 7.13
N LYS A 208 -13.32 5.79 5.88
CA LYS A 208 -14.25 6.86 5.51
C LYS A 208 -14.55 6.80 4.02
N VAL A 209 -15.76 7.16 3.62
CA VAL A 209 -16.04 7.70 2.27
C VAL A 209 -16.60 9.11 2.44
N LYS A 210 -16.22 10.05 1.58
CA LYS A 210 -16.85 11.37 1.48
C LYS A 210 -16.60 11.97 0.10
N ALA A 211 -17.67 12.39 -0.59
CA ALA A 211 -17.64 13.06 -1.88
C ALA A 211 -16.74 12.34 -2.90
N GLY A 212 -17.13 11.11 -3.27
CA GLY A 212 -16.39 10.24 -4.18
C GLY A 212 -15.11 9.61 -3.62
N VAL A 213 -14.52 10.14 -2.54
CA VAL A 213 -13.20 9.67 -2.07
C VAL A 213 -13.30 8.71 -0.88
N ALA A 214 -12.79 7.50 -1.08
CA ALA A 214 -12.53 6.53 -0.01
C ALA A 214 -11.17 6.77 0.63
N THR A 215 -11.14 6.83 1.97
CA THR A 215 -9.91 6.81 2.78
C THR A 215 -9.73 5.42 3.36
N ILE A 216 -8.63 4.75 3.02
CA ILE A 216 -8.34 3.36 3.37
C ILE A 216 -7.06 3.35 4.21
N ALA A 217 -7.08 2.72 5.39
CA ALA A 217 -5.87 2.49 6.19
C ALA A 217 -5.20 1.18 5.78
N ILE A 218 -3.87 1.13 5.80
CA ILE A 218 -3.05 -0.04 5.48
C ILE A 218 -2.22 -0.42 6.71
N LYS A 219 -2.26 -1.71 7.10
CA LYS A 219 -1.39 -2.27 8.14
C LYS A 219 -0.78 -3.59 7.71
N SER A 220 0.55 -3.68 7.70
CA SER A 220 1.24 -4.97 7.48
C SER A 220 1.18 -5.85 8.73
N GLN A 221 1.07 -7.17 8.53
CA GLN A 221 1.06 -8.17 9.60
C GLN A 221 1.86 -9.40 9.17
N THR A 222 2.88 -9.76 9.95
CA THR A 222 3.63 -11.01 9.79
C THR A 222 2.81 -12.20 10.28
N LEU A 223 2.76 -13.29 9.51
CA LEU A 223 2.02 -14.51 9.84
C LEU A 223 2.94 -15.69 10.16
N THR A 224 4.12 -15.77 9.53
CA THR A 224 5.16 -16.75 9.86
C THR A 224 6.05 -16.23 10.99
N PRO A 225 6.26 -16.98 12.10
CA PRO A 225 7.22 -16.60 13.14
C PRO A 225 8.65 -16.38 12.60
N ILE A 226 9.31 -15.35 13.15
CA ILE A 226 10.67 -14.94 12.81
C ILE A 226 11.50 -14.93 14.09
N ASP A 227 12.18 -16.05 14.33
CA ASP A 227 12.96 -16.32 15.54
C ASP A 227 14.45 -15.92 15.39
N GLN A 228 14.81 -15.38 14.22
CA GLN A 228 16.16 -14.98 13.83
C GLN A 228 16.16 -13.51 13.39
N GLU A 229 16.94 -12.67 14.08
CA GLU A 229 17.00 -11.23 13.83
C GLU A 229 17.66 -10.90 12.46
N SER A 230 18.57 -11.76 11.96
CA SER A 230 19.14 -11.65 10.60
C SER A 230 18.09 -11.77 9.50
N LEU A 231 17.08 -12.63 9.72
CA LEU A 231 15.93 -12.81 8.85
C LEU A 231 14.92 -11.66 9.03
N ARG A 232 14.74 -11.17 10.27
CA ARG A 232 13.88 -10.03 10.57
C ARG A 232 14.34 -8.75 9.86
N ALA A 233 15.64 -8.48 9.83
CA ALA A 233 16.22 -7.32 9.12
C ALA A 233 15.89 -7.28 7.61
N GLN A 234 15.70 -8.45 6.98
CA GLN A 234 15.27 -8.56 5.58
C GLN A 234 13.76 -8.30 5.43
N VAL A 235 12.95 -8.78 6.39
CA VAL A 235 11.49 -8.69 6.34
C VAL A 235 10.96 -7.29 6.68
N VAL A 236 11.51 -6.61 7.69
CA VAL A 236 10.98 -5.32 8.18
C VAL A 236 10.95 -4.22 7.11
N GLN A 237 11.86 -4.26 6.15
CA GLN A 237 11.90 -3.33 5.01
C GLN A 237 10.67 -3.46 4.09
N GLN A 238 9.88 -4.54 4.21
CA GLN A 238 8.63 -4.74 3.49
C GLN A 238 7.37 -4.45 4.35
N LEU A 239 7.53 -4.24 5.66
CA LEU A 239 6.43 -4.05 6.62
C LEU A 239 6.02 -2.57 6.76
N SER A 240 5.42 -2.01 5.72
CA SER A 240 4.84 -0.66 5.79
C SER A 240 3.48 -0.62 6.47
N ASN A 241 3.18 0.54 7.06
CA ASN A 241 1.82 0.93 7.47
C ASN A 241 1.51 2.30 6.83
N GLY A 242 0.23 2.69 6.73
CA GLY A 242 -0.09 4.01 6.16
C GLY A 242 -1.53 4.15 5.70
N SER A 243 -1.75 4.93 4.64
CA SER A 243 -3.08 5.25 4.13
C SER A 243 -3.14 5.42 2.60
N VAL A 244 -4.36 5.32 2.07
CA VAL A 244 -4.71 5.51 0.66
C VAL A 244 -5.91 6.44 0.56
N ARG A 245 -5.88 7.33 -0.44
CA ARG A 245 -7.04 8.03 -0.99
C ARG A 245 -7.37 7.41 -2.34
N PHE A 246 -8.54 6.81 -2.47
CA PHE A 246 -9.02 6.17 -3.70
C PHE A 246 -10.28 6.90 -4.19
N ASP A 247 -10.34 7.20 -5.48
CA ASP A 247 -11.52 7.74 -6.15
C ASP A 247 -12.49 6.58 -6.44
N VAL A 248 -13.64 6.57 -5.77
CA VAL A 248 -14.67 5.54 -5.91
C VAL A 248 -15.48 5.77 -7.18
N ASP A 249 -15.68 7.03 -7.56
CA ASP A 249 -16.53 7.43 -8.68
C ASP A 249 -15.81 7.24 -10.02
N ASN A 250 -14.51 7.54 -10.07
CA ASN A 250 -13.65 7.38 -11.24
C ASN A 250 -12.74 6.13 -11.21
N GLY A 251 -12.74 5.39 -10.10
CA GLY A 251 -12.03 4.11 -9.96
C GLY A 251 -10.51 4.17 -10.16
N TYR A 252 -9.81 5.11 -9.52
CA TYR A 252 -8.34 5.12 -9.49
C TYR A 252 -7.74 5.72 -8.21
N LEU A 253 -6.44 5.55 -8.04
CA LEU A 253 -5.71 6.07 -6.88
C LEU A 253 -5.60 7.61 -6.97
N LEU A 254 -5.88 8.33 -5.89
CA LEU A 254 -5.61 9.77 -5.77
C LEU A 254 -4.33 10.07 -4.98
N GLY A 255 -3.96 9.15 -4.09
CA GLY A 255 -2.67 9.15 -3.41
C GLY A 255 -2.54 8.06 -2.36
N LYS A 256 -1.31 7.81 -1.93
CA LYS A 256 -0.93 6.72 -1.02
C LYS A 256 0.26 7.19 -0.18
N GLU A 257 0.19 7.07 1.13
CA GLU A 257 1.33 7.30 2.03
C GLU A 257 1.64 5.97 2.75
N LEU A 258 2.93 5.61 2.81
CA LEU A 258 3.44 4.47 3.54
C LEU A 258 4.65 4.90 4.38
N ASP A 259 4.69 4.47 5.63
CA ASP A 259 5.76 4.69 6.58
C ASP A 259 6.36 3.37 7.07
N TRP A 260 7.66 3.40 7.34
CA TRP A 260 8.43 2.35 7.99
C TRP A 260 9.19 2.95 9.18
N ASP A 261 8.92 2.44 10.39
CA ASP A 261 9.64 2.77 11.63
C ASP A 261 10.01 1.46 12.32
N GLU A 262 11.17 0.90 11.94
CA GLU A 262 11.56 -0.45 12.34
C GLU A 262 13.00 -0.49 12.86
N THR A 263 13.21 -1.24 13.95
CA THR A 263 14.54 -1.39 14.58
C THR A 263 14.76 -2.86 14.94
N VAL A 264 15.89 -3.40 14.49
CA VAL A 264 16.28 -4.80 14.63
C VAL A 264 17.64 -4.84 15.34
N VAL A 265 17.75 -5.61 16.42
CA VAL A 265 18.96 -5.73 17.24
C VAL A 265 19.48 -7.16 17.14
N GLY A 266 20.78 -7.36 17.03
CA GLY A 266 21.36 -8.70 16.95
C GLY A 266 21.38 -9.33 15.55
N PHE A 267 20.97 -8.60 14.50
CA PHE A 267 20.80 -9.12 13.13
C PHE A 267 22.08 -9.68 12.49
N GLN A 268 23.25 -9.30 12.99
CA GLN A 268 24.57 -9.89 12.70
C GLN A 268 25.35 -10.09 14.02
N GLY A 269 24.71 -10.71 15.01
CA GLY A 269 25.28 -11.00 16.33
C GLY A 269 25.12 -9.85 17.34
N ALA A 270 25.41 -10.12 18.62
CA ALA A 270 25.02 -9.26 19.75
C ALA A 270 25.51 -7.80 19.70
N GLY A 271 26.59 -7.50 18.95
CA GLY A 271 27.11 -6.14 18.75
C GLY A 271 26.50 -5.37 17.59
N SER A 272 25.37 -5.82 17.02
CA SER A 272 24.78 -5.28 15.79
C SER A 272 23.38 -4.68 15.98
N MET A 273 23.04 -3.69 15.15
CA MET A 273 21.72 -3.05 15.09
C MET A 273 21.45 -2.54 13.67
N MET A 274 20.21 -2.66 13.20
CA MET A 274 19.70 -1.98 12.01
C MET A 274 18.48 -1.13 12.38
N GLU A 275 18.52 0.15 12.06
CA GLU A 275 17.43 1.11 12.13
C GLU A 275 17.01 1.43 10.68
N TYR A 276 15.75 1.16 10.32
CA TYR A 276 15.19 1.51 9.02
C TYR A 276 14.08 2.55 9.22
N ARG A 277 14.25 3.73 8.62
CA ARG A 277 13.28 4.83 8.63
C ARG A 277 13.00 5.24 7.20
N ALA A 278 11.77 5.02 6.73
CA ALA A 278 11.40 5.38 5.36
C ALA A 278 9.97 5.91 5.26
N ARG A 279 9.75 6.76 4.26
CA ARG A 279 8.43 7.19 3.80
C ARG A 279 8.35 7.11 2.29
N MET A 280 7.24 6.58 1.79
CA MET A 280 6.87 6.63 0.39
C MET A 280 5.53 7.36 0.25
N THR A 281 5.45 8.36 -0.64
CA THR A 281 4.20 8.96 -1.09
C THR A 281 3.99 8.68 -2.58
N GLU A 282 2.75 8.38 -2.96
CA GLU A 282 2.24 8.55 -4.32
C GLU A 282 1.19 9.64 -4.32
N GLU A 283 1.19 10.47 -5.35
CA GLU A 283 0.11 11.42 -5.64
C GLU A 283 -0.23 11.34 -7.13
N LEU A 284 -1.53 11.30 -7.45
CA LEU A 284 -2.00 11.50 -8.81
C LEU A 284 -1.62 12.92 -9.26
N VAL A 285 -0.99 13.04 -10.42
CA VAL A 285 -0.59 14.33 -11.00
C VAL A 285 -1.26 14.55 -12.34
N ASP A 286 -1.63 15.81 -12.59
CA ASP A 286 -2.27 16.23 -13.84
C ASP A 286 -1.38 15.89 -15.04
N ALA A 287 -1.96 15.14 -15.99
CA ALA A 287 -1.27 14.62 -17.16
C ALA A 287 -0.62 15.72 -18.01
N ASP A 288 -1.22 16.92 -18.08
CA ASP A 288 -0.72 18.01 -18.93
C ASP A 288 0.38 18.83 -18.24
N THR A 289 0.59 18.65 -16.93
CA THR A 289 1.65 19.32 -16.18
C THR A 289 2.99 18.57 -16.16
N VAL A 290 2.99 17.28 -16.52
CA VAL A 290 4.17 16.41 -16.40
C VAL A 290 5.03 16.44 -17.68
N LYS A 291 6.33 16.72 -17.50
CA LYS A 291 7.36 16.48 -18.51
C LYS A 291 7.96 15.08 -18.35
N SER A 292 7.98 14.31 -19.44
CA SER A 292 8.83 13.12 -19.55
C SER A 292 10.24 13.51 -20.00
N ALA A 293 11.26 12.84 -19.47
CA ALA A 293 12.64 13.01 -19.92
C ALA A 293 12.85 12.43 -21.33
N ALA A 294 13.77 13.01 -22.09
CA ALA A 294 14.19 12.45 -23.37
C ALA A 294 14.98 11.15 -23.16
N LYS A 295 14.78 10.16 -24.04
CA LYS A 295 15.56 8.91 -24.00
C LYS A 295 17.05 9.20 -24.18
N SER A 296 17.88 8.61 -23.34
CA SER A 296 19.34 8.66 -23.48
C SER A 296 19.78 8.18 -24.87
N SER A 297 20.32 9.11 -25.68
CA SER A 297 20.84 8.82 -27.01
C SER A 297 22.23 8.22 -26.88
N ASN A 298 22.28 6.89 -26.76
CA ASN A 298 23.53 6.14 -26.63
C ASN A 298 24.35 6.22 -27.93
N SER A 299 25.13 7.29 -28.08
CA SER A 299 26.06 7.56 -29.18
C SER A 299 27.22 6.57 -29.15
N ARG A 300 26.99 5.38 -29.68
CA ARG A 300 28.07 4.43 -29.98
C ARG A 300 29.07 5.07 -30.95
N ARG A 301 30.30 5.21 -30.49
CA ARG A 301 31.53 5.33 -31.28
C ARG A 301 32.48 4.23 -30.81
#